data_AF-A0A1H8V051-F1
#
_entry.id   AF-A0A1H8V051-F1
#
_cell.length_a   1.000
_cell.length_b   1.000
_cell.length_c   1.000
_cell.angle_alpha   90.00
_cell.angle_beta   90.00
_cell.angle_gamma   90.00
#
_symmetry.space_group_name_H-M   'P 1'
#
loop_
_entity.id
_entity.type
_entity.pdbx_description
1 polymer ?
#
loop_
_entity_poly.entity_id
_entity_poly.type
_entity_poly.pdbx_seq_one_letter_code
_entity_poly.pdbx_strand_id
1 'polypeptide(L)'
;MRTDTVRARLPGTPLHPAGPGAGCSTALTRDDVGAMVRNAVREWSTAPGNALTLARVVTREVRWIGSASLDADLLADLAAVRADHRGRDPRLDAFLDSVLARYDGRYWNRTYLCLPLLEQLVEGPRAPLTHAGLVALLAADIVRSELCASRRGMPVSPLGRPDGRTLRTRLRHAIRLLTADLGPDAATALLGAVAADPLATLPDVLARLPAAPAPWATEWLDVSALPVSTVHDETFFIRALQAHEMLYGTAARLIGDATACALAGHPGLAADLVDRATETVDRGQSLFRMVATMRYEAFHSFREHTDGASAIQSEQYKRFEVRCGTPPPDRLDCPAFEQVPSVSAELGTGRESLTDAWQVLQRRRPGDPGTARLTAGMAALEASHRRWKGTHVTVATRMLGEARGSGHTSGVSYLRSWLDHRLFWALPEVAAADR
;
A
#
# COMPACT_ATOMS: atom_id res chain seq x y z
N MET A 1 20.20 31.67 61.94
CA MET A 1 20.63 30.25 61.96
C MET A 1 20.14 29.65 60.63
N ARG A 2 20.98 29.13 59.71
CA ARG A 2 21.92 27.98 59.81
C ARG A 2 21.21 26.75 60.40
N THR A 3 21.22 25.53 59.85
CA THR A 3 22.06 24.86 58.84
C THR A 3 21.20 23.92 57.95
N ASP A 4 21.64 23.25 56.87
CA ASP A 4 22.58 23.58 55.77
C ASP A 4 22.37 22.55 54.62
N THR A 5 22.87 22.83 53.41
CA THR A 5 22.89 21.91 52.24
C THR A 5 24.00 20.84 52.32
N VAL A 6 23.76 19.60 51.88
CA VAL A 6 24.85 18.65 51.53
C VAL A 6 24.57 17.87 50.23
N ARG A 7 25.52 17.98 49.29
CA ARG A 7 25.70 17.06 48.14
C ARG A 7 26.63 15.91 48.53
N ALA A 8 26.35 14.69 48.08
CA ALA A 8 27.35 13.61 47.90
C ALA A 8 26.94 12.76 46.69
N ARG A 9 27.58 12.95 45.52
CA ARG A 9 28.75 12.19 45.01
C ARG A 9 28.47 10.70 44.73
N LEU A 10 28.35 10.40 43.44
CA LEU A 10 28.60 9.07 42.87
C LEU A 10 30.07 8.65 43.08
N PRO A 11 30.33 7.35 43.23
CA PRO A 11 31.50 6.71 42.66
C PRO A 11 31.06 5.75 41.55
N GLY A 12 31.72 5.81 40.38
CA GLY A 12 31.51 4.85 39.30
C GLY A 12 32.77 4.01 39.08
N THR A 13 32.58 2.70 38.89
CA THR A 13 33.49 1.80 38.15
C THR A 13 32.69 0.55 37.71
N PRO A 14 33.13 -0.17 36.67
CA PRO A 14 32.23 -0.99 35.86
C PRO A 14 32.00 -2.40 36.41
N LEU A 15 30.77 -2.91 36.23
CA LEU A 15 30.49 -4.34 36.31
C LEU A 15 30.95 -5.02 35.01
N HIS A 16 32.15 -5.59 35.03
CA HIS A 16 32.50 -6.68 34.12
C HIS A 16 31.62 -7.92 34.41
N PRO A 17 31.39 -8.80 33.42
CA PRO A 17 30.41 -9.87 33.56
C PRO A 17 30.89 -10.93 34.56
N ALA A 18 30.05 -11.21 35.56
CA ALA A 18 30.19 -12.42 36.38
C ALA A 18 29.97 -13.67 35.53
N GLY A 19 30.64 -14.76 35.89
CA GLY A 19 30.64 -16.03 35.15
C GLY A 19 29.30 -16.78 35.15
N PRO A 20 29.23 -17.92 34.43
CA PRO A 20 27.98 -18.61 34.16
C PRO A 20 27.44 -19.35 35.39
N GLY A 21 26.27 -18.92 35.90
CA GLY A 21 25.58 -19.63 36.97
C GLY A 21 24.18 -19.07 37.26
N ALA A 22 23.17 -19.94 37.19
CA ALA A 22 21.84 -19.76 37.77
C ALA A 22 21.00 -18.54 37.32
N GLY A 23 20.91 -18.30 36.02
CA GLY A 23 19.70 -17.67 35.44
C GLY A 23 18.81 -18.74 34.82
N CYS A 24 17.56 -18.88 35.27
CA CYS A 24 16.58 -19.77 34.61
C CYS A 24 16.08 -19.13 33.31
N SER A 25 16.99 -19.04 32.33
CA SER A 25 16.69 -18.67 30.95
C SER A 25 16.11 -19.90 30.26
N THR A 26 14.80 -20.14 30.39
CA THR A 26 14.07 -20.98 29.46
C THR A 26 14.15 -20.32 28.07
N ALA A 27 15.18 -20.69 27.30
CA ALA A 27 15.37 -20.22 25.95
C ALA A 27 14.25 -20.82 25.09
N LEU A 28 13.14 -20.07 24.97
CA LEU A 28 11.99 -20.46 24.15
C LEU A 28 12.47 -20.78 22.74
N THR A 29 12.25 -22.02 22.32
CA THR A 29 12.54 -22.47 20.97
C THR A 29 11.52 -21.87 19.99
N ARG A 30 11.79 -22.01 18.69
CA ARG A 30 10.83 -21.60 17.66
C ARG A 30 9.52 -22.38 17.79
N ASP A 31 9.61 -23.66 18.12
CA ASP A 31 8.47 -24.57 18.23
C ASP A 31 7.62 -24.26 19.46
N ASP A 32 8.24 -23.87 20.59
CA ASP A 32 7.54 -23.35 21.77
C ASP A 32 6.69 -22.13 21.43
N VAL A 33 7.25 -21.17 20.68
CA VAL A 33 6.51 -19.96 20.26
C VAL A 33 5.36 -20.32 19.32
N GLY A 34 5.54 -21.28 18.40
CA GLY A 34 4.47 -21.75 17.51
C GLY A 34 3.36 -22.47 18.27
N ALA A 35 3.71 -23.29 19.25
CA ALA A 35 2.74 -23.93 20.15
C ALA A 35 1.98 -22.89 20.99
N MET A 36 2.64 -21.85 21.51
CA MET A 36 1.97 -20.73 22.19
C MET A 36 0.98 -19.99 21.29
N VAL A 37 1.33 -19.77 20.01
CA VAL A 37 0.43 -19.14 19.03
C VAL A 37 -0.79 -20.02 18.76
N ARG A 38 -0.62 -21.32 18.49
CA ARG A 38 -1.74 -22.25 18.30
C ARG A 38 -2.64 -22.34 19.53
N ASN A 39 -2.07 -22.42 20.74
CA ASN A 39 -2.84 -22.42 21.98
C ASN A 39 -3.66 -21.13 22.14
N ALA A 40 -3.08 -19.96 21.89
CA ALA A 40 -3.81 -18.69 21.94
C ALA A 40 -4.96 -18.59 20.91
N VAL A 41 -4.80 -19.20 19.73
CA VAL A 41 -5.88 -19.29 18.72
C VAL A 41 -7.00 -20.21 19.19
N ARG A 42 -6.68 -21.37 19.78
CA ARG A 42 -7.67 -22.33 20.33
C ARG A 42 -8.40 -21.77 21.54
N GLU A 43 -7.69 -21.11 22.45
CA GLU A 43 -8.27 -20.37 23.58
C GLU A 43 -9.25 -19.30 23.08
N TRP A 44 -8.86 -18.50 22.09
CA TRP A 44 -9.75 -17.51 21.47
C TRP A 44 -10.97 -18.17 20.78
N SER A 45 -10.80 -19.30 20.09
CA SER A 45 -11.90 -20.03 19.46
C SER A 45 -12.95 -20.49 20.48
N THR A 46 -12.50 -20.99 21.64
CA THR A 46 -13.41 -21.48 22.70
C THR A 46 -14.04 -20.35 23.52
N ALA A 47 -13.32 -19.24 23.71
CA ALA A 47 -13.76 -18.06 24.44
C ALA A 47 -13.48 -16.78 23.63
N PRO A 48 -14.28 -16.47 22.59
CA PRO A 48 -13.99 -15.38 21.65
C PRO A 48 -13.99 -14.02 22.33
N GLY A 49 -12.79 -13.44 22.44
CA GLY A 49 -12.54 -12.11 22.96
C GLY A 49 -12.49 -11.05 21.85
N ASN A 50 -11.65 -10.04 22.05
CA ASN A 50 -11.44 -9.00 21.03
C ASN A 50 -10.80 -9.61 19.76
N ALA A 51 -11.46 -9.42 18.60
CA ALA A 51 -10.99 -9.85 17.29
C ALA A 51 -9.58 -9.36 16.94
N LEU A 52 -9.26 -8.12 17.32
CA LEU A 52 -7.95 -7.51 17.08
C LEU A 52 -6.83 -8.23 17.87
N THR A 53 -7.13 -8.84 19.01
CA THR A 53 -6.15 -9.61 19.79
C THR A 53 -5.72 -10.85 19.00
N LEU A 54 -6.67 -11.59 18.42
CA LEU A 54 -6.37 -12.71 17.54
C LEU A 54 -5.56 -12.27 16.32
N ALA A 55 -6.00 -11.21 15.63
CA ALA A 55 -5.29 -10.68 14.47
C ALA A 55 -3.84 -10.29 14.79
N ARG A 56 -3.59 -9.65 15.95
CA ARG A 56 -2.25 -9.31 16.43
C ARG A 56 -1.36 -10.51 16.70
N VAL A 57 -1.89 -11.57 17.31
CA VAL A 57 -1.15 -12.81 17.58
C VAL A 57 -0.71 -13.45 16.25
N VAL A 58 -1.65 -13.57 15.31
CA VAL A 58 -1.38 -14.15 13.97
C VAL A 58 -0.42 -13.27 13.15
N THR A 59 -0.61 -11.95 13.10
CA THR A 59 0.33 -11.03 12.42
C THR A 59 1.72 -11.08 13.03
N ARG A 60 1.86 -11.24 14.35
CA ARG A 60 3.17 -11.36 14.99
C ARG A 60 3.90 -12.62 14.52
N GLU A 61 3.20 -13.75 14.40
CA GLU A 61 3.75 -14.99 13.86
C GLU A 61 4.11 -14.85 12.38
N VAL A 62 3.21 -14.29 11.57
CA VAL A 62 3.46 -13.98 10.15
C VAL A 62 4.69 -13.08 9.97
N ARG A 63 4.90 -12.06 10.83
CA ARG A 63 6.09 -11.21 10.80
C ARG A 63 7.37 -11.91 11.27
N TRP A 64 7.27 -13.05 11.95
CA TRP A 64 8.41 -13.81 12.46
C TRP A 64 8.88 -14.91 11.49
N ILE A 65 7.95 -15.55 10.75
CA ILE A 65 8.26 -16.66 9.82
C ILE A 65 7.84 -16.44 8.36
N GLY A 66 7.04 -15.41 8.06
CA GLY A 66 6.36 -15.25 6.78
C GLY A 66 5.07 -16.08 6.70
N SER A 67 4.03 -15.54 6.04
CA SER A 67 2.74 -16.23 5.90
C SER A 67 2.79 -17.48 5.03
N ALA A 68 3.82 -17.66 4.19
CA ALA A 68 4.04 -18.89 3.45
C ALA A 68 4.56 -20.05 4.32
N SER A 69 5.03 -19.75 5.53
CA SER A 69 5.65 -20.72 6.46
C SER A 69 4.73 -21.12 7.63
N LEU A 70 3.47 -20.68 7.64
CA LEU A 70 2.50 -21.03 8.68
C LEU A 70 2.22 -22.54 8.64
N ASP A 71 2.23 -23.18 9.81
CA ASP A 71 2.00 -24.62 9.90
C ASP A 71 0.53 -25.00 9.65
N ALA A 72 0.31 -26.24 9.20
CA ALA A 72 -1.00 -26.73 8.78
C ALA A 72 -2.03 -26.76 9.94
N ASP A 73 -1.58 -27.03 11.17
CA ASP A 73 -2.47 -27.06 12.35
C ASP A 73 -2.97 -25.66 12.68
N LEU A 74 -2.08 -24.66 12.66
CA LEU A 74 -2.45 -23.25 12.83
C LEU A 74 -3.40 -22.76 11.74
N LEU A 75 -3.18 -23.15 10.48
CA LEU A 75 -4.08 -22.81 9.38
C LEU A 75 -5.45 -23.48 9.54
N ALA A 76 -5.51 -24.74 9.99
CA ALA A 76 -6.76 -25.45 10.29
C ALA A 76 -7.51 -24.82 11.48
N ASP A 77 -6.81 -24.48 12.57
CA ASP A 77 -7.37 -23.79 13.74
C ASP A 77 -7.96 -22.41 13.34
N LEU A 78 -7.26 -21.65 12.50
CA LEU A 78 -7.75 -20.36 11.97
C LEU A 78 -8.93 -20.54 11.01
N ALA A 79 -8.97 -21.61 10.22
CA ALA A 79 -10.09 -21.93 9.33
C ALA A 79 -11.35 -22.32 10.13
N ALA A 80 -11.21 -23.07 11.23
CA ALA A 80 -12.29 -23.36 12.16
C ALA A 80 -12.82 -22.07 12.82
N VAL A 81 -11.93 -21.22 13.34
CA VAL A 81 -12.28 -19.88 13.86
C VAL A 81 -13.08 -19.06 12.84
N ARG A 82 -12.65 -19.03 11.57
CA ARG A 82 -13.39 -18.33 10.51
C ARG A 82 -14.77 -18.93 10.26
N ALA A 83 -14.94 -20.25 10.36
CA ALA A 83 -16.23 -20.91 10.17
C ALA A 83 -17.21 -20.60 11.31
N ASP A 84 -16.76 -20.74 12.56
CA ASP A 84 -17.61 -20.64 13.77
C ASP A 84 -17.98 -19.19 14.16
N HIS A 85 -17.19 -18.21 13.69
CA HIS A 85 -17.33 -16.80 14.04
C HIS A 85 -17.60 -15.87 12.85
N ARG A 86 -17.88 -16.41 11.66
CA ARG A 86 -18.13 -15.59 10.46
C ARG A 86 -19.25 -14.58 10.66
N GLY A 87 -19.07 -13.36 10.17
CA GLY A 87 -20.06 -12.28 10.24
C GLY A 87 -20.16 -11.60 11.61
N ARG A 88 -19.35 -11.98 12.61
CA ARG A 88 -19.35 -11.32 13.94
C ARG A 88 -18.55 -10.01 13.95
N ASP A 89 -17.42 -9.95 13.24
CA ASP A 89 -16.70 -8.70 12.96
C ASP A 89 -16.17 -8.72 11.52
N PRO A 90 -16.58 -7.78 10.64
CA PRO A 90 -16.19 -7.80 9.22
C PRO A 90 -14.69 -7.56 9.00
N ARG A 91 -13.98 -6.94 9.95
CA ARG A 91 -12.52 -6.78 9.89
C ARG A 91 -11.81 -8.09 10.23
N LEU A 92 -12.37 -8.88 11.15
CA LEU A 92 -11.85 -10.23 11.42
C LEU A 92 -12.08 -11.15 10.22
N ASP A 93 -13.27 -11.12 9.64
CA ASP A 93 -13.57 -11.89 8.42
C ASP A 93 -12.58 -11.54 7.30
N ALA A 94 -12.40 -10.23 7.02
CA ALA A 94 -11.46 -9.74 6.01
C ALA A 94 -9.99 -10.09 6.29
N PHE A 95 -9.58 -10.07 7.57
CA PHE A 95 -8.25 -10.49 8.00
C PHE A 95 -8.03 -11.99 7.80
N LEU A 96 -8.97 -12.83 8.27
CA LEU A 96 -8.88 -14.29 8.15
C LEU A 96 -8.95 -14.74 6.69
N ASP A 97 -9.80 -14.14 5.87
CA ASP A 97 -9.83 -14.39 4.41
C ASP A 97 -8.53 -13.95 3.71
N SER A 98 -7.77 -13.01 4.26
CA SER A 98 -6.44 -12.63 3.72
C SER A 98 -5.34 -13.60 4.15
N VAL A 99 -5.31 -14.00 5.43
CA VAL A 99 -4.32 -14.96 5.98
C VAL A 99 -4.51 -16.35 5.36
N LEU A 100 -5.75 -16.84 5.29
CA LEU A 100 -6.09 -18.18 4.79
C LEU A 100 -6.16 -18.27 3.26
N ALA A 101 -5.94 -17.17 2.53
CA ALA A 101 -6.09 -17.14 1.08
C ALA A 101 -5.26 -18.21 0.35
N ARG A 102 -4.05 -18.55 0.84
CA ARG A 102 -3.23 -19.66 0.31
C ARG A 102 -3.84 -21.02 0.61
N TYR A 103 -4.22 -21.23 1.87
CA TYR A 103 -4.83 -22.46 2.36
C TYR A 103 -6.12 -22.80 1.60
N ASP A 104 -6.91 -21.80 1.24
CA ASP A 104 -8.15 -21.96 0.47
C ASP A 104 -7.94 -22.08 -1.06
N GLY A 105 -6.72 -21.93 -1.57
CA GLY A 105 -6.48 -21.80 -3.02
C GLY A 105 -7.05 -20.53 -3.65
N ARG A 106 -7.33 -19.49 -2.84
CA ARG A 106 -7.89 -18.18 -3.25
C ARG A 106 -6.87 -17.05 -3.21
N TYR A 107 -5.58 -17.37 -3.40
CA TYR A 107 -4.49 -16.42 -3.24
C TYR A 107 -4.26 -15.56 -4.49
N TRP A 108 -4.42 -14.24 -4.34
CA TRP A 108 -4.23 -13.25 -5.40
C TRP A 108 -3.86 -11.87 -4.82
N ASN A 109 -3.64 -10.87 -5.68
CA ASN A 109 -3.20 -9.52 -5.28
C ASN A 109 -4.07 -8.90 -4.19
N ARG A 110 -5.39 -9.06 -4.28
CA ARG A 110 -6.35 -8.46 -3.33
C ARG A 110 -6.19 -9.00 -1.90
N THR A 111 -5.94 -10.31 -1.75
CA THR A 111 -5.68 -10.95 -0.46
C THR A 111 -4.24 -10.75 0.02
N TYR A 112 -3.26 -10.79 -0.89
CA TYR A 112 -1.85 -10.50 -0.58
C TYR A 112 -1.67 -9.09 0.03
N LEU A 113 -2.36 -8.11 -0.54
CA LEU A 113 -2.36 -6.73 -0.06
C LEU A 113 -3.39 -6.47 1.05
N CYS A 114 -4.09 -7.49 1.54
CA CYS A 114 -5.11 -7.38 2.59
C CYS A 114 -6.15 -6.25 2.33
N LEU A 115 -6.48 -6.01 1.05
CA LEU A 115 -7.36 -4.90 0.65
C LEU A 115 -8.75 -4.94 1.30
N PRO A 116 -9.41 -6.12 1.45
CA PRO A 116 -10.73 -6.18 2.10
C PRO A 116 -10.74 -5.62 3.53
N LEU A 117 -9.62 -5.71 4.26
CA LEU A 117 -9.48 -5.14 5.60
C LEU A 117 -9.24 -3.63 5.54
N LEU A 118 -8.41 -3.16 4.61
CA LEU A 118 -8.16 -1.73 4.41
C LEU A 118 -9.43 -0.98 3.97
N GLU A 119 -10.27 -1.61 3.15
CA GLU A 119 -11.56 -1.08 2.72
C GLU A 119 -12.50 -0.84 3.92
N GLN A 120 -12.49 -1.70 4.95
CA GLN A 120 -13.23 -1.45 6.20
C GLN A 120 -12.80 -0.18 6.95
N LEU A 121 -11.65 0.43 6.59
CA LEU A 121 -11.16 1.68 7.17
C LEU A 121 -11.50 2.91 6.33
N VAL A 122 -11.85 2.76 5.05
CA VAL A 122 -12.07 3.87 4.10
C VAL A 122 -13.42 3.87 3.38
N GLU A 123 -14.21 2.80 3.51
CA GLU A 123 -15.53 2.67 2.86
C GLU A 123 -16.71 2.84 3.83
N GLY A 124 -17.78 3.44 3.31
CA GLY A 124 -19.04 3.66 4.03
C GLY A 124 -19.12 4.98 4.82
N PRO A 125 -20.33 5.39 5.27
CA PRO A 125 -20.57 6.72 5.84
C PRO A 125 -19.90 6.99 7.20
N ARG A 126 -19.37 5.95 7.84
CA ARG A 126 -18.70 5.99 9.15
C ARG A 126 -17.23 5.58 9.07
N ALA A 127 -16.65 5.55 7.88
CA ALA A 127 -15.23 5.27 7.69
C ALA A 127 -14.36 6.24 8.52
N PRO A 128 -13.40 5.75 9.34
CA PRO A 128 -12.52 6.61 10.13
C PRO A 128 -11.50 7.38 9.28
N LEU A 129 -11.29 6.97 8.02
CA LEU A 129 -10.28 7.52 7.12
C LEU A 129 -10.87 7.80 5.73
N THR A 130 -10.26 8.75 5.03
CA THR A 130 -10.37 8.83 3.57
C THR A 130 -9.26 7.99 2.93
N HIS A 131 -9.41 7.65 1.65
CA HIS A 131 -8.33 7.01 0.88
C HIS A 131 -7.01 7.81 0.95
N ALA A 132 -7.08 9.16 0.90
CA ALA A 132 -5.91 10.02 1.02
C ALA A 132 -5.26 9.93 2.42
N GLY A 133 -6.07 9.96 3.48
CA GLY A 133 -5.57 9.77 4.85
C GLY A 133 -4.95 8.38 5.06
N LEU A 134 -5.52 7.33 4.45
CA LEU A 134 -4.91 6.01 4.47
C LEU A 134 -3.57 5.96 3.73
N VAL A 135 -3.42 6.62 2.57
CA VAL A 135 -2.10 6.77 1.90
C VAL A 135 -1.08 7.42 2.83
N ALA A 136 -1.48 8.45 3.59
CA ALA A 136 -0.59 9.09 4.55
C ALA A 136 -0.20 8.15 5.70
N LEU A 137 -1.12 7.36 6.25
CA LEU A 137 -0.80 6.39 7.29
C LEU A 137 0.08 5.23 6.78
N LEU A 138 -0.15 4.75 5.55
CA LEU A 138 0.69 3.74 4.90
C LEU A 138 2.13 4.27 4.68
N ALA A 139 2.28 5.50 4.21
CA ALA A 139 3.60 6.14 4.06
C ALA A 139 4.28 6.40 5.41
N ALA A 140 3.52 6.74 6.46
CA ALA A 140 4.04 6.84 7.82
C ALA A 140 4.48 5.48 8.38
N ASP A 141 3.78 4.38 8.05
CA ASP A 141 4.17 3.03 8.44
C ASP A 141 5.48 2.59 7.76
N ILE A 142 5.70 2.96 6.48
CA ILE A 142 7.00 2.81 5.82
C ILE A 142 8.11 3.52 6.60
N VAL A 143 7.90 4.78 7.00
CA VAL A 143 8.88 5.52 7.82
C VAL A 143 9.15 4.82 9.15
N ARG A 144 8.12 4.35 9.86
CA ARG A 144 8.25 3.62 11.12
C ARG A 144 9.04 2.32 10.95
N SER A 145 8.75 1.54 9.91
CA SER A 145 9.39 0.25 9.64
C SER A 145 10.88 0.42 9.32
N GLU A 146 11.21 1.30 8.38
CA GLU A 146 12.59 1.61 7.95
C GLU A 146 13.48 2.09 9.11
N LEU A 147 12.94 2.98 9.95
CA LEU A 147 13.66 3.51 11.12
C LEU A 147 13.80 2.46 12.25
N CYS A 148 12.74 1.68 12.52
CA CYS A 148 12.80 0.58 13.48
C CYS A 148 13.83 -0.49 13.08
N ALA A 149 13.87 -0.86 11.80
CA ALA A 149 14.84 -1.81 11.27
C ALA A 149 16.28 -1.28 11.39
N SER A 150 16.47 0.02 11.19
CA SER A 150 17.79 0.65 11.23
C SER A 150 18.38 0.81 12.63
N ARG A 151 17.54 0.91 13.67
CA ARG A 151 17.94 1.05 15.09
C ARG A 151 18.25 -0.29 15.80
N ARG A 152 17.65 -1.40 15.36
CA ARG A 152 17.89 -2.72 15.99
C ARG A 152 19.28 -3.21 15.60
N GLY A 153 20.19 -3.34 16.58
CA GLY A 153 21.55 -3.88 16.39
C GLY A 153 21.63 -5.39 16.12
N MET A 154 20.53 -5.99 15.66
CA MET A 154 20.37 -7.42 15.37
C MET A 154 19.95 -7.58 13.90
N PRO A 155 20.19 -8.74 13.26
CA PRO A 155 19.65 -9.02 11.93
C PRO A 155 18.12 -8.86 11.91
N VAL A 156 17.61 -8.02 11.01
CA VAL A 156 16.16 -7.75 10.84
C VAL A 156 15.55 -8.59 9.71
N SER A 157 16.39 -9.20 8.88
CA SER A 157 16.05 -9.92 7.67
C SER A 157 17.23 -10.83 7.30
N PRO A 158 17.01 -11.98 6.62
CA PRO A 158 18.09 -12.82 6.07
C PRO A 158 19.08 -12.04 5.19
N LEU A 159 18.59 -10.99 4.51
CA LEU A 159 19.40 -10.13 3.64
C LEU A 159 19.94 -8.89 4.36
N GLY A 160 19.86 -8.81 5.69
CA GLY A 160 20.28 -7.64 6.45
C GLY A 160 19.45 -6.37 6.18
N ARG A 161 19.99 -5.22 6.60
CA ARG A 161 19.34 -3.90 6.57
C ARG A 161 19.67 -3.09 5.30
N PRO A 162 18.82 -2.14 4.87
CA PRO A 162 19.18 -1.15 3.86
C PRO A 162 20.40 -0.31 4.30
N ASP A 163 21.20 0.13 3.33
CA ASP A 163 22.28 1.09 3.57
C ASP A 163 21.73 2.51 3.84
N GLY A 164 22.57 3.40 4.37
CA GLY A 164 22.14 4.77 4.74
C GLY A 164 21.67 5.65 3.57
N ARG A 165 22.12 5.41 2.34
CA ARG A 165 21.63 6.13 1.14
C ARG A 165 20.27 5.58 0.70
N THR A 166 20.09 4.26 0.76
CA THR A 166 18.80 3.59 0.52
C THR A 166 17.76 4.06 1.53
N LEU A 167 18.07 3.99 2.83
CA LEU A 167 17.24 4.48 3.93
C LEU A 167 16.79 5.94 3.70
N ARG A 168 17.75 6.87 3.54
CA ARG A 168 17.42 8.29 3.29
C ARG A 168 16.57 8.51 2.03
N THR A 169 16.68 7.63 1.03
CA THR A 169 15.86 7.72 -0.19
C THR A 169 14.44 7.24 0.05
N ARG A 170 14.26 6.09 0.72
CA ARG A 170 12.94 5.57 1.12
C ARG A 170 12.21 6.58 2.01
N LEU A 171 12.85 7.05 3.07
CA LEU A 171 12.29 8.04 3.99
C LEU A 171 11.91 9.36 3.30
N ARG A 172 12.78 9.90 2.42
CA ARG A 172 12.48 11.12 1.66
C ARG A 172 11.21 10.99 0.81
N HIS A 173 11.04 9.86 0.12
CA HIS A 173 9.89 9.66 -0.76
C HIS A 173 8.61 9.27 0.00
N ALA A 174 8.73 8.59 1.15
CA ALA A 174 7.61 8.40 2.06
C ALA A 174 7.12 9.75 2.62
N ILE A 175 8.02 10.61 3.13
CA ILE A 175 7.65 11.94 3.67
C ILE A 175 7.02 12.84 2.59
N ARG A 176 7.46 12.75 1.32
CA ARG A 176 6.82 13.48 0.21
C ARG A 176 5.37 13.07 -0.06
N LEU A 177 4.97 11.84 0.31
CA LEU A 177 3.56 11.44 0.24
C LEU A 177 2.74 12.05 1.38
N LEU A 178 3.38 12.38 2.51
CA LEU A 178 2.76 12.99 3.68
C LEU A 178 2.58 14.52 3.57
N THR A 179 3.18 15.18 2.55
CA THR A 179 3.21 16.66 2.47
C THR A 179 1.82 17.31 2.50
N ALA A 180 0.81 16.67 1.89
CA ALA A 180 -0.56 17.17 1.90
C ALA A 180 -1.21 17.13 3.29
N ASP A 181 -0.85 16.15 4.11
CA ASP A 181 -1.42 15.89 5.44
C ASP A 181 -0.65 16.62 6.55
N LEU A 182 0.66 16.85 6.36
CA LEU A 182 1.53 17.55 7.31
C LEU A 182 1.57 19.07 7.10
N GLY A 183 1.28 19.54 5.88
CA GLY A 183 1.58 20.90 5.44
C GLY A 183 3.06 21.08 5.02
N PRO A 184 3.35 22.15 4.25
CA PRO A 184 4.64 22.34 3.59
C PRO A 184 5.80 22.53 4.58
N ASP A 185 5.60 23.26 5.66
CA ASP A 185 6.66 23.60 6.62
C ASP A 185 7.09 22.39 7.44
N ALA A 186 6.12 21.61 7.96
CA ALA A 186 6.39 20.40 8.72
C ALA A 186 7.04 19.32 7.84
N ALA A 187 6.57 19.17 6.60
CA ALA A 187 7.20 18.28 5.62
C ALA A 187 8.64 18.72 5.28
N THR A 188 8.89 20.02 5.09
CA THR A 188 10.23 20.57 4.83
C THR A 188 11.17 20.32 6.00
N ALA A 189 10.73 20.55 7.24
CA ALA A 189 11.51 20.29 8.44
C ALA A 189 11.85 18.79 8.59
N LEU A 190 10.91 17.89 8.31
CA LEU A 190 11.13 16.44 8.33
C LEU A 190 12.08 15.97 7.22
N LEU A 191 11.97 16.53 6.02
CA LEU A 191 12.90 16.26 4.92
C LEU A 191 14.33 16.71 5.26
N GLY A 192 14.48 17.84 5.96
CA GLY A 192 15.76 18.32 6.48
C GLY A 192 16.35 17.38 7.55
N ALA A 193 15.56 16.98 8.54
CA ALA A 193 15.97 16.05 9.60
C ALA A 193 16.50 14.72 9.03
N VAL A 194 15.73 14.12 8.10
CA VAL A 194 16.11 12.87 7.40
C VAL A 194 17.29 13.06 6.44
N ALA A 195 17.52 14.25 5.91
CA ALA A 195 18.69 14.51 5.06
C ALA A 195 20.00 14.50 5.85
N ALA A 196 20.00 15.01 7.09
CA ALA A 196 21.16 15.07 7.97
C ALA A 196 21.48 13.71 8.61
N ASP A 197 20.68 13.29 9.60
CA ASP A 197 20.79 11.99 10.27
C ASP A 197 19.40 11.49 10.71
N PRO A 198 18.81 10.52 9.98
CA PRO A 198 17.53 9.92 10.34
C PRO A 198 17.48 9.21 11.69
N LEU A 199 18.63 8.74 12.21
CA LEU A 199 18.70 7.98 13.45
C LEU A 199 18.87 8.88 14.67
N ALA A 200 19.66 9.94 14.56
CA ALA A 200 19.74 10.96 15.61
C ALA A 200 18.42 11.72 15.77
N THR A 201 17.72 12.00 14.67
CA THR A 201 16.42 12.73 14.66
C THR A 201 15.19 11.83 14.86
N LEU A 202 15.38 10.55 15.17
CA LEU A 202 14.32 9.54 15.25
C LEU A 202 13.10 9.94 16.11
N PRO A 203 13.25 10.47 17.35
CA PRO A 203 12.10 10.83 18.17
C PRO A 203 11.25 11.94 17.53
N ASP A 204 11.90 12.97 16.98
CA ASP A 204 11.23 14.11 16.34
C ASP A 204 10.52 13.70 15.05
N VAL A 205 11.13 12.78 14.27
CA VAL A 205 10.51 12.22 13.07
C VAL A 205 9.26 11.44 13.44
N LEU A 206 9.34 10.51 14.40
CA LEU A 206 8.21 9.68 14.82
C LEU A 206 7.07 10.50 15.42
N ALA A 207 7.37 11.52 16.23
CA ALA A 207 6.38 12.37 16.88
C ALA A 207 5.55 13.23 15.91
N ARG A 208 6.06 13.47 14.69
CA ARG A 208 5.40 14.26 13.66
C ARG A 208 4.69 13.42 12.59
N LEU A 209 4.78 12.09 12.64
CA LEU A 209 4.07 11.23 11.69
C LEU A 209 2.56 11.22 11.97
N PRO A 210 1.71 11.20 10.93
CA PRO A 210 0.27 11.11 11.14
C PRO A 210 -0.14 9.82 11.86
N ALA A 211 -1.18 9.93 12.67
CA ALA A 211 -1.88 8.83 13.34
C ALA A 211 -3.36 8.83 12.89
N ALA A 212 -4.03 7.68 12.92
CA ALA A 212 -5.45 7.64 12.57
C ALA A 212 -6.27 8.41 13.63
N PRO A 213 -7.36 9.12 13.24
CA PRO A 213 -8.21 9.83 14.19
C PRO A 213 -8.83 8.91 15.25
N ALA A 214 -9.03 7.64 14.91
CA ALA A 214 -9.49 6.59 15.82
C ALA A 214 -8.35 5.59 16.11
N PRO A 215 -8.01 5.31 17.38
CA PRO A 215 -6.93 4.38 17.73
C PRO A 215 -7.09 3.01 17.06
N TRP A 216 -8.29 2.43 17.09
CA TRP A 216 -8.59 1.13 16.50
C TRP A 216 -8.27 1.04 15.00
N ALA A 217 -8.36 2.14 14.25
CA ALA A 217 -8.02 2.15 12.83
C ALA A 217 -6.49 2.05 12.61
N THR A 218 -5.68 2.61 13.52
CA THR A 218 -4.22 2.40 13.53
C THR A 218 -3.89 0.94 13.86
N GLU A 219 -4.62 0.33 14.78
CA GLU A 219 -4.38 -1.06 15.20
C GLU A 219 -4.76 -2.08 14.10
N TRP A 220 -5.88 -1.87 13.39
CA TRP A 220 -6.24 -2.69 12.24
C TRP A 220 -5.36 -2.44 11.01
N LEU A 221 -4.82 -1.22 10.85
CA LEU A 221 -3.79 -0.94 9.84
C LEU A 221 -2.50 -1.72 10.10
N ASP A 222 -2.05 -1.84 11.36
CA ASP A 222 -0.85 -2.61 11.70
C ASP A 222 -0.96 -4.08 11.22
N VAL A 223 -2.08 -4.74 11.50
CA VAL A 223 -2.30 -6.16 11.13
C VAL A 223 -2.53 -6.41 9.64
N SER A 224 -2.75 -5.36 8.83
CA SER A 224 -2.95 -5.46 7.37
C SER A 224 -1.67 -5.65 6.53
N ALA A 225 -0.49 -5.79 7.16
CA ALA A 225 0.74 -6.21 6.48
C ALA A 225 1.06 -7.66 6.83
N LEU A 226 0.84 -8.55 5.86
CA LEU A 226 0.98 -10.01 5.99
C LEU A 226 2.07 -10.53 5.05
N PRO A 227 3.36 -10.17 5.26
CA PRO A 227 4.45 -10.60 4.39
C PRO A 227 4.53 -12.12 4.31
N VAL A 228 4.87 -12.65 3.14
CA VAL A 228 4.96 -14.08 2.87
C VAL A 228 6.29 -14.66 3.31
N SER A 229 7.29 -13.79 3.46
CA SER A 229 8.66 -14.10 3.88
C SER A 229 9.08 -13.27 5.11
N THR A 230 10.32 -13.47 5.57
CA THR A 230 10.99 -12.62 6.56
C THR A 230 11.87 -11.52 5.93
N VAL A 231 11.75 -11.29 4.62
CA VAL A 231 12.54 -10.27 3.91
C VAL A 231 11.99 -8.88 4.21
N HIS A 232 12.78 -8.06 4.90
CA HIS A 232 12.40 -6.70 5.32
C HIS A 232 11.79 -5.84 4.20
N ASP A 233 12.36 -5.91 2.98
CA ASP A 233 11.89 -5.13 1.83
C ASP A 233 10.44 -5.47 1.43
N GLU A 234 9.93 -6.66 1.75
CA GLU A 234 8.56 -7.06 1.43
C GLU A 234 7.53 -6.21 2.18
N THR A 235 7.80 -5.81 3.42
CA THR A 235 6.84 -5.02 4.21
C THR A 235 6.59 -3.65 3.58
N PHE A 236 7.64 -2.92 3.18
CA PHE A 236 7.44 -1.64 2.49
C PHE A 236 6.88 -1.85 1.07
N PHE A 237 7.19 -2.96 0.41
CA PHE A 237 6.62 -3.30 -0.90
C PHE A 237 5.10 -3.47 -0.83
N ILE A 238 4.59 -4.21 0.16
CA ILE A 238 3.14 -4.34 0.45
C ILE A 238 2.54 -2.95 0.72
N ARG A 239 3.15 -2.15 1.60
CA ARG A 239 2.66 -0.78 1.89
C ARG A 239 2.64 0.12 0.65
N ALA A 240 3.64 -0.01 -0.23
CA ALA A 240 3.72 0.77 -1.46
C ALA A 240 2.66 0.35 -2.49
N LEU A 241 2.31 -0.94 -2.55
CA LEU A 241 1.22 -1.43 -3.40
C LEU A 241 -0.16 -1.04 -2.84
N GLN A 242 -0.39 -1.20 -1.53
CA GLN A 242 -1.59 -0.71 -0.85
C GLN A 242 -1.80 0.80 -1.09
N ALA A 243 -0.73 1.60 -1.04
CA ALA A 243 -0.81 3.03 -1.32
C ALA A 243 -1.15 3.33 -2.80
N HIS A 244 -0.68 2.53 -3.76
CA HIS A 244 -1.11 2.67 -5.16
C HIS A 244 -2.61 2.38 -5.32
N GLU A 245 -3.14 1.31 -4.73
CA GLU A 245 -4.58 1.00 -4.78
C GLU A 245 -5.43 2.14 -4.22
N MET A 246 -5.00 2.76 -3.11
CA MET A 246 -5.71 3.90 -2.51
C MET A 246 -5.61 5.21 -3.33
N LEU A 247 -4.48 5.44 -4.00
CA LEU A 247 -4.35 6.54 -4.98
C LEU A 247 -5.28 6.30 -6.18
N TYR A 248 -5.36 5.07 -6.70
CA TYR A 248 -6.28 4.75 -7.79
C TYR A 248 -7.75 4.82 -7.39
N GLY A 249 -8.14 4.36 -6.20
CA GLY A 249 -9.51 4.55 -5.70
C GLY A 249 -9.87 6.04 -5.59
N THR A 250 -8.92 6.87 -5.15
CA THR A 250 -9.08 8.33 -5.11
C THR A 250 -9.26 8.93 -6.52
N ALA A 251 -8.38 8.59 -7.47
CA ALA A 251 -8.45 9.07 -8.84
C ALA A 251 -9.73 8.59 -9.55
N ALA A 252 -10.09 7.32 -9.40
CA ALA A 252 -11.29 6.74 -9.98
C ALA A 252 -12.59 7.37 -9.44
N ARG A 253 -12.62 7.82 -8.18
CA ARG A 253 -13.75 8.60 -7.65
C ARG A 253 -13.76 10.01 -8.22
N LEU A 254 -12.61 10.71 -8.25
CA LEU A 254 -12.51 12.06 -8.82
C LEU A 254 -12.96 12.12 -10.30
N ILE A 255 -12.66 11.09 -11.10
CA ILE A 255 -13.15 10.99 -12.49
C ILE A 255 -14.65 10.69 -12.55
N GLY A 256 -15.21 9.91 -11.62
CA GLY A 256 -16.65 9.75 -11.48
C GLY A 256 -17.35 11.07 -11.14
N ASP A 257 -16.84 11.79 -10.14
CA ASP A 257 -17.31 13.12 -9.74
C ASP A 257 -17.23 14.11 -10.92
N ALA A 258 -16.12 14.10 -11.68
CA ALA A 258 -15.93 14.93 -12.88
C ALA A 258 -16.93 14.60 -13.98
N THR A 259 -17.23 13.31 -14.19
CA THR A 259 -18.22 12.84 -15.18
C THR A 259 -19.61 13.39 -14.82
N ALA A 260 -20.01 13.30 -13.55
CA ALA A 260 -21.28 13.86 -13.06
C ALA A 260 -21.35 15.40 -13.25
N CYS A 261 -20.29 16.14 -12.92
CA CYS A 261 -20.21 17.59 -13.16
C CYS A 261 -20.30 17.94 -14.66
N ALA A 262 -19.65 17.16 -15.53
CA ALA A 262 -19.69 17.35 -16.97
C ALA A 262 -21.11 17.14 -17.55
N LEU A 263 -21.78 16.04 -17.15
CA LEU A 263 -23.16 15.74 -17.55
C LEU A 263 -24.17 16.79 -17.05
N ALA A 264 -23.96 17.32 -15.84
CA ALA A 264 -24.74 18.43 -15.29
C ALA A 264 -24.47 19.79 -15.98
N GLY A 265 -23.55 19.85 -16.96
CA GLY A 265 -23.25 21.08 -17.70
C GLY A 265 -22.31 22.05 -16.98
N HIS A 266 -21.50 21.55 -16.04
CA HIS A 266 -20.48 22.30 -15.28
C HIS A 266 -19.05 21.86 -15.67
N PRO A 267 -18.60 22.08 -16.92
CA PRO A 267 -17.32 21.56 -17.41
C PRO A 267 -16.09 22.18 -16.69
N GLY A 268 -16.20 23.40 -16.16
CA GLY A 268 -15.14 24.00 -15.33
C GLY A 268 -14.86 23.20 -14.05
N LEU A 269 -15.90 22.79 -13.32
CA LEU A 269 -15.77 21.96 -12.11
C LEU A 269 -15.28 20.55 -12.46
N ALA A 270 -15.70 20.00 -13.61
CA ALA A 270 -15.17 18.74 -14.11
C ALA A 270 -13.66 18.85 -14.38
N ALA A 271 -13.19 19.96 -14.95
CA ALA A 271 -11.75 20.20 -15.16
C ALA A 271 -10.98 20.27 -13.84
N ASP A 272 -11.47 21.01 -12.82
CA ASP A 272 -10.84 21.07 -11.48
C ASP A 272 -10.70 19.67 -10.84
N LEU A 273 -11.65 18.77 -11.07
CA LEU A 273 -11.62 17.40 -10.58
C LEU A 273 -10.63 16.51 -11.35
N VAL A 274 -10.46 16.72 -12.66
CA VAL A 274 -9.44 16.04 -13.49
C VAL A 274 -8.03 16.52 -13.16
N ASP A 275 -7.85 17.82 -12.88
CA ASP A 275 -6.57 18.38 -12.42
C ASP A 275 -6.14 17.68 -11.11
N ARG A 276 -7.05 17.55 -10.14
CA ARG A 276 -6.83 16.80 -8.87
C ARG A 276 -6.60 15.30 -9.07
N ALA A 277 -7.21 14.69 -10.09
CA ALA A 277 -6.94 13.29 -10.44
C ALA A 277 -5.51 13.13 -10.99
N THR A 278 -5.03 14.11 -11.77
CA THR A 278 -3.66 14.18 -12.29
C THR A 278 -2.64 14.28 -11.17
N GLU A 279 -2.85 15.20 -10.21
CA GLU A 279 -2.03 15.31 -9.00
C GLU A 279 -1.98 13.99 -8.20
N THR A 280 -3.13 13.29 -8.11
CA THR A 280 -3.24 12.00 -7.41
C THR A 280 -2.42 10.91 -8.10
N VAL A 281 -2.41 10.84 -9.43
CA VAL A 281 -1.56 9.89 -10.19
C VAL A 281 -0.08 10.25 -10.08
N ASP A 282 0.28 11.54 -10.18
CA ASP A 282 1.68 11.99 -10.06
C ASP A 282 2.25 11.77 -8.64
N ARG A 283 1.44 11.77 -7.57
CA ARG A 283 1.89 11.34 -6.21
C ARG A 283 2.47 9.92 -6.22
N GLY A 284 1.93 9.02 -7.05
CA GLY A 284 2.40 7.64 -7.20
C GLY A 284 3.87 7.52 -7.62
N GLN A 285 4.44 8.56 -8.24
CA GLN A 285 5.86 8.58 -8.61
C GLN A 285 6.80 8.43 -7.40
N SER A 286 6.41 8.91 -6.22
CA SER A 286 7.22 8.70 -5.00
C SER A 286 7.24 7.24 -4.56
N LEU A 287 6.15 6.48 -4.78
CA LEU A 287 6.11 5.05 -4.49
C LEU A 287 7.09 4.27 -5.39
N PHE A 288 7.12 4.56 -6.70
CA PHE A 288 8.12 3.96 -7.60
C PHE A 288 9.56 4.31 -7.22
N ARG A 289 9.82 5.54 -6.77
CA ARG A 289 11.16 5.93 -6.30
C ARG A 289 11.60 5.15 -5.06
N MET A 290 10.66 4.71 -4.21
CA MET A 290 10.97 3.79 -3.10
C MET A 290 11.18 2.36 -3.60
N VAL A 291 10.27 1.81 -4.41
CA VAL A 291 10.39 0.46 -4.96
C VAL A 291 11.67 0.27 -5.77
N ALA A 292 12.13 1.31 -6.50
CA ALA A 292 13.42 1.32 -7.20
C ALA A 292 14.66 1.23 -6.28
N THR A 293 14.50 1.28 -4.95
CA THR A 293 15.57 1.01 -3.98
C THR A 293 15.51 -0.40 -3.36
N MET A 294 14.55 -1.22 -3.79
CA MET A 294 14.55 -2.65 -3.47
C MET A 294 15.75 -3.34 -4.13
N ARG A 295 16.29 -4.34 -3.45
CA ARG A 295 17.34 -5.21 -4.00
C ARG A 295 16.73 -6.30 -4.87
N TYR A 296 17.47 -6.73 -5.90
CA TYR A 296 17.02 -7.79 -6.80
C TYR A 296 16.78 -9.10 -6.02
N GLU A 297 17.75 -9.47 -5.18
CA GLU A 297 17.72 -10.66 -4.34
C GLU A 297 16.56 -10.62 -3.34
N ALA A 298 16.24 -9.43 -2.82
CA ALA A 298 15.13 -9.24 -1.90
C ALA A 298 13.78 -9.46 -2.59
N PHE A 299 13.59 -8.88 -3.78
CA PHE A 299 12.40 -9.11 -4.58
C PHE A 299 12.24 -10.57 -4.97
N HIS A 300 13.30 -11.22 -5.48
CA HIS A 300 13.24 -12.62 -5.92
C HIS A 300 12.96 -13.58 -4.77
N SER A 301 13.54 -13.37 -3.58
CA SER A 301 13.34 -14.23 -2.42
C SER A 301 11.87 -14.31 -1.96
N PHE A 302 11.14 -13.19 -1.84
CA PHE A 302 9.71 -13.27 -1.53
C PHE A 302 8.84 -13.59 -2.75
N ARG A 303 9.32 -13.26 -3.96
CA ARG A 303 8.61 -13.54 -5.22
C ARG A 303 8.28 -15.01 -5.40
N GLU A 304 9.18 -15.92 -5.04
CA GLU A 304 9.01 -17.38 -5.09
C GLU A 304 7.70 -17.83 -4.44
N HIS A 305 7.27 -17.13 -3.38
CA HIS A 305 6.02 -17.43 -2.70
C HIS A 305 4.82 -16.67 -3.29
N THR A 306 4.98 -15.55 -4.01
CA THR A 306 3.88 -14.68 -4.48
C THR A 306 3.19 -15.12 -5.77
N ASP A 307 3.37 -16.36 -6.21
CA ASP A 307 2.70 -16.83 -7.43
C ASP A 307 1.17 -16.73 -7.34
N GLY A 308 0.52 -16.46 -8.46
CA GLY A 308 -0.90 -16.11 -8.53
C GLY A 308 -1.27 -14.69 -8.04
N ALA A 309 -0.41 -13.99 -7.29
CA ALA A 309 -0.63 -12.60 -6.87
C ALA A 309 0.17 -11.60 -7.71
N SER A 310 -0.51 -10.63 -8.33
CA SER A 310 0.15 -9.67 -9.21
C SER A 310 -0.61 -8.35 -9.38
N ALA A 311 0.11 -7.23 -9.54
CA ALA A 311 -0.47 -5.91 -9.81
C ALA A 311 -1.34 -5.86 -11.08
N ILE A 312 -1.23 -6.84 -12.00
CA ILE A 312 -2.17 -7.01 -13.11
C ILE A 312 -3.62 -7.24 -12.64
N GLN A 313 -3.83 -7.67 -11.40
CA GLN A 313 -5.13 -7.87 -10.75
C GLN A 313 -5.62 -6.63 -9.96
N SER A 314 -4.90 -5.49 -9.98
CA SER A 314 -5.34 -4.26 -9.29
C SER A 314 -6.70 -3.80 -9.82
N GLU A 315 -7.77 -3.98 -9.04
CA GLU A 315 -9.13 -3.59 -9.44
C GLU A 315 -9.27 -2.07 -9.53
N GLN A 316 -8.67 -1.33 -8.59
CA GLN A 316 -8.80 0.13 -8.54
C GLN A 316 -8.14 0.80 -9.74
N TYR A 317 -7.01 0.26 -10.24
CA TYR A 317 -6.42 0.71 -11.49
C TYR A 317 -7.38 0.57 -12.69
N LYS A 318 -8.12 -0.56 -12.81
CA LYS A 318 -9.03 -0.76 -13.94
C LYS A 318 -10.26 0.13 -13.77
N ARG A 319 -10.81 0.25 -12.56
CA ARG A 319 -11.89 1.21 -12.25
C ARG A 319 -11.53 2.65 -12.63
N PHE A 320 -10.27 3.06 -12.41
CA PHE A 320 -9.75 4.33 -12.91
C PHE A 320 -9.71 4.36 -14.44
N GLU A 321 -9.05 3.38 -15.08
CA GLU A 321 -8.92 3.26 -16.54
C GLU A 321 -10.29 3.35 -17.24
N VAL A 322 -11.26 2.55 -16.82
CA VAL A 322 -12.58 2.49 -17.46
C VAL A 322 -13.48 3.70 -17.17
N ARG A 323 -13.20 4.49 -16.12
CA ARG A 323 -13.93 5.74 -15.86
C ARG A 323 -13.41 6.90 -16.71
N CYS A 324 -12.14 6.88 -17.11
CA CYS A 324 -11.59 7.84 -18.06
C CYS A 324 -12.22 7.66 -19.45
N GLY A 325 -12.31 6.43 -19.94
CA GLY A 325 -12.94 6.10 -21.21
C GLY A 325 -13.21 4.61 -21.37
N THR A 326 -14.16 4.26 -22.23
CA THR A 326 -14.44 2.87 -22.62
C THR A 326 -13.24 2.28 -23.36
N PRO A 327 -12.60 1.20 -22.85
CA PRO A 327 -11.50 0.56 -23.56
C PRO A 327 -12.00 -0.19 -24.80
N PRO A 328 -11.15 -0.33 -25.85
CA PRO A 328 -11.48 -1.13 -27.03
C PRO A 328 -11.54 -2.64 -26.69
N PRO A 329 -12.17 -3.46 -27.53
CA PRO A 329 -12.37 -4.89 -27.25
C PRO A 329 -11.08 -5.65 -26.94
N ASP A 330 -9.99 -5.42 -27.68
CA ASP A 330 -8.67 -6.03 -27.44
C ASP A 330 -8.10 -5.72 -26.05
N ARG A 331 -8.48 -4.58 -25.45
CA ARG A 331 -8.12 -4.23 -24.08
C ARG A 331 -9.03 -4.92 -23.05
N LEU A 332 -10.32 -5.02 -23.33
CA LEU A 332 -11.29 -5.69 -22.45
C LEU A 332 -11.11 -7.22 -22.42
N ASP A 333 -10.72 -7.81 -23.55
CA ASP A 333 -10.49 -9.24 -23.72
C ASP A 333 -9.06 -9.66 -23.32
N CYS A 334 -8.27 -8.76 -22.72
CA CYS A 334 -6.89 -9.06 -22.33
C CYS A 334 -6.79 -9.65 -20.91
N PRO A 335 -5.69 -10.38 -20.58
CA PRO A 335 -5.49 -10.99 -19.27
C PRO A 335 -5.53 -10.08 -18.05
N ALA A 336 -5.51 -8.75 -18.23
CA ALA A 336 -5.68 -7.80 -17.13
C ALA A 336 -7.13 -7.49 -16.78
N PHE A 337 -8.09 -7.76 -17.67
CA PHE A 337 -9.52 -7.61 -17.42
C PHE A 337 -10.19 -8.94 -17.10
N GLU A 338 -9.74 -10.05 -17.71
CA GLU A 338 -10.12 -11.42 -17.30
C GLU A 338 -9.91 -11.66 -15.79
N GLN A 339 -8.83 -11.11 -15.23
CA GLN A 339 -8.45 -11.28 -13.82
C GLN A 339 -9.15 -10.30 -12.85
N VAL A 340 -10.07 -9.45 -13.31
CA VAL A 340 -10.87 -8.52 -12.46
C VAL A 340 -12.37 -8.57 -12.82
N PRO A 341 -13.04 -9.73 -12.70
CA PRO A 341 -14.43 -9.91 -13.13
C PRO A 341 -15.43 -8.96 -12.44
N SER A 342 -15.11 -8.46 -11.25
CA SER A 342 -15.84 -7.40 -10.55
C SER A 342 -15.95 -6.12 -11.38
N VAL A 343 -14.84 -5.67 -11.97
CA VAL A 343 -14.77 -4.45 -12.79
C VAL A 343 -15.43 -4.68 -14.16
N SER A 344 -15.30 -5.89 -14.72
CA SER A 344 -16.00 -6.26 -15.96
C SER A 344 -17.52 -6.31 -15.77
N ALA A 345 -18.01 -6.76 -14.62
CA ALA A 345 -19.43 -6.70 -14.27
C ALA A 345 -19.94 -5.24 -14.11
N GLU A 346 -19.12 -4.35 -13.54
CA GLU A 346 -19.42 -2.90 -13.45
C GLU A 346 -19.53 -2.20 -14.83
N LEU A 347 -18.99 -2.78 -15.90
CA LEU A 347 -19.14 -2.24 -17.26
C LEU A 347 -20.50 -2.61 -17.88
N GLY A 348 -21.00 -3.81 -17.62
CA GLY A 348 -22.24 -4.34 -18.20
C GLY A 348 -23.50 -3.57 -17.80
N THR A 349 -23.43 -2.69 -16.79
CA THR A 349 -24.56 -1.90 -16.29
C THR A 349 -24.76 -0.55 -17.00
N GLY A 350 -24.05 -0.29 -18.11
CA GLY A 350 -24.26 0.90 -18.94
C GLY A 350 -23.70 2.20 -18.36
N ARG A 351 -22.55 2.12 -17.67
CA ARG A 351 -21.92 3.27 -17.01
C ARG A 351 -21.30 4.25 -18.01
N GLU A 352 -21.68 5.52 -17.93
CA GLU A 352 -21.03 6.61 -18.67
C GLU A 352 -19.59 6.86 -18.19
N SER A 353 -18.67 7.14 -19.12
CA SER A 353 -17.30 7.56 -18.84
C SER A 353 -17.11 9.08 -19.00
N LEU A 354 -16.00 9.61 -18.49
CA LEU A 354 -15.65 11.02 -18.69
C LEU A 354 -15.51 11.38 -20.17
N THR A 355 -15.05 10.44 -21.00
CA THR A 355 -14.99 10.59 -22.46
C THR A 355 -16.39 10.81 -23.06
N ASP A 356 -17.39 10.05 -22.63
CA ASP A 356 -18.77 10.16 -23.16
C ASP A 356 -19.40 11.50 -22.76
N ALA A 357 -19.24 11.90 -21.50
CA ALA A 357 -19.70 13.20 -20.99
C ALA A 357 -19.02 14.38 -21.72
N TRP A 358 -17.71 14.29 -21.96
CA TRP A 358 -16.96 15.27 -22.76
C TRP A 358 -17.48 15.35 -24.19
N GLN A 359 -17.76 14.22 -24.86
CA GLN A 359 -18.33 14.23 -26.21
C GLN A 359 -19.72 14.88 -26.26
N VAL A 360 -20.56 14.67 -25.24
CA VAL A 360 -21.86 15.33 -25.11
C VAL A 360 -21.70 16.86 -24.97
N LEU A 361 -20.75 17.32 -24.14
CA LEU A 361 -20.43 18.74 -24.00
C LEU A 361 -19.93 19.35 -25.31
N GLN A 362 -18.97 18.72 -25.99
CA GLN A 362 -18.42 19.19 -27.27
C GLN A 362 -19.50 19.34 -28.35
N ARG A 363 -20.48 18.43 -28.40
CA ARG A 363 -21.62 18.54 -29.33
C ARG A 363 -22.62 19.64 -28.94
N ARG A 364 -22.85 19.86 -27.64
CA ARG A 364 -23.87 20.81 -27.14
C ARG A 364 -23.36 22.25 -26.98
N ARG A 365 -22.07 22.42 -26.72
CA ARG A 365 -21.41 23.72 -26.43
C ARG A 365 -20.01 23.79 -27.09
N PRO A 366 -19.91 23.68 -28.42
CA PRO A 366 -18.63 23.79 -29.10
C PRO A 366 -17.99 25.16 -28.83
N GLY A 367 -16.71 25.16 -28.42
CA GLY A 367 -15.97 26.39 -28.09
C GLY A 367 -16.21 26.96 -26.69
N ASP A 368 -16.98 26.30 -25.83
CA ASP A 368 -17.13 26.71 -24.43
C ASP A 368 -15.78 26.66 -23.67
N PRO A 369 -15.36 27.74 -22.98
CA PRO A 369 -14.07 27.80 -22.29
C PRO A 369 -13.88 26.73 -21.20
N GLY A 370 -14.95 26.34 -20.51
CA GLY A 370 -14.90 25.28 -19.51
C GLY A 370 -14.65 23.90 -20.15
N THR A 371 -15.26 23.64 -21.30
CA THR A 371 -15.10 22.41 -22.08
C THR A 371 -13.71 22.35 -22.72
N ALA A 372 -13.17 23.48 -23.19
CA ALA A 372 -11.77 23.59 -23.60
C ALA A 372 -10.81 23.30 -22.43
N ARG A 373 -11.07 23.84 -21.24
CA ARG A 373 -10.27 23.53 -20.03
C ARG A 373 -10.34 22.05 -19.65
N LEU A 374 -11.52 21.43 -19.68
CA LEU A 374 -11.70 20.00 -19.43
C LEU A 374 -10.87 19.15 -20.42
N THR A 375 -10.88 19.53 -21.71
CA THR A 375 -10.07 18.87 -22.75
C THR A 375 -8.58 18.93 -22.42
N ALA A 376 -8.08 20.09 -21.98
CA ALA A 376 -6.68 20.25 -21.57
C ALA A 376 -6.33 19.42 -20.32
N GLY A 377 -7.24 19.36 -19.33
CA GLY A 377 -7.08 18.52 -18.14
C GLY A 377 -7.02 17.03 -18.48
N MET A 378 -7.88 16.54 -19.38
CA MET A 378 -7.84 15.15 -19.85
C MET A 378 -6.50 14.82 -20.53
N ALA A 379 -5.99 15.72 -21.39
CA ALA A 379 -4.67 15.55 -22.00
C ALA A 379 -3.52 15.55 -20.97
N ALA A 380 -3.59 16.40 -19.93
CA ALA A 380 -2.62 16.43 -18.85
C ALA A 380 -2.61 15.13 -18.02
N LEU A 381 -3.80 14.59 -17.71
CA LEU A 381 -3.95 13.30 -17.03
C LEU A 381 -3.39 12.14 -17.87
N GLU A 382 -3.62 12.14 -19.19
CA GLU A 382 -3.05 11.13 -20.07
C GLU A 382 -1.51 11.21 -20.11
N ALA A 383 -0.95 12.42 -20.17
CA ALA A 383 0.49 12.62 -20.10
C ALA A 383 1.09 12.12 -18.76
N SER A 384 0.40 12.36 -17.63
CA SER A 384 0.77 11.79 -16.33
C SER A 384 0.74 10.25 -16.34
N HIS A 385 -0.32 9.66 -16.87
CA HIS A 385 -0.45 8.20 -16.99
C HIS A 385 0.62 7.58 -17.88
N ARG A 386 0.97 8.20 -19.02
CA ARG A 386 2.08 7.76 -19.87
C ARG A 386 3.42 7.79 -19.11
N ARG A 387 3.71 8.85 -18.34
CA ARG A 387 4.89 8.92 -17.44
C ARG A 387 4.87 7.83 -16.36
N TRP A 388 3.70 7.56 -15.78
CA TRP A 388 3.51 6.47 -14.81
C TRP A 388 3.83 5.11 -15.43
N LYS A 389 3.25 4.77 -16.60
CA LYS A 389 3.51 3.50 -17.30
C LYS A 389 4.99 3.33 -17.68
N GLY A 390 5.64 4.36 -18.20
CA GLY A 390 7.08 4.31 -18.52
C GLY A 390 7.96 4.08 -17.29
N THR A 391 7.61 4.70 -16.16
CA THR A 391 8.30 4.50 -14.88
C THR A 391 8.06 3.07 -14.36
N HIS A 392 6.82 2.57 -14.44
CA HIS A 392 6.47 1.19 -14.09
C HIS A 392 7.29 0.19 -14.90
N VAL A 393 7.35 0.33 -16.23
CA VAL A 393 8.15 -0.56 -17.11
C VAL A 393 9.63 -0.50 -16.75
N THR A 394 10.19 0.67 -16.45
CA THR A 394 11.59 0.80 -16.02
C THR A 394 11.86 0.04 -14.72
N VAL A 395 11.01 0.22 -13.70
CA VAL A 395 11.14 -0.49 -12.41
C VAL A 395 10.94 -2.00 -12.59
N ALA A 396 9.90 -2.41 -13.31
CA ALA A 396 9.61 -3.82 -13.58
C ALA A 396 10.74 -4.50 -14.37
N THR A 397 11.32 -3.83 -15.38
CA THR A 397 12.48 -4.36 -16.14
C THR A 397 13.66 -4.64 -15.21
N ARG A 398 13.96 -3.73 -14.27
CA ARG A 398 15.07 -3.90 -13.32
C ARG A 398 14.82 -5.00 -12.28
N MET A 399 13.56 -5.22 -11.86
CA MET A 399 13.23 -6.20 -10.82
C MET A 399 12.97 -7.61 -11.38
N LEU A 400 12.39 -7.73 -12.58
CA LEU A 400 12.06 -9.00 -13.21
C LEU A 400 13.17 -9.55 -14.11
N GLY A 401 13.97 -8.68 -14.74
CA GLY A 401 14.83 -9.10 -15.84
C GLY A 401 13.99 -9.72 -16.96
N GLU A 402 14.28 -10.97 -17.31
CA GLU A 402 13.56 -11.76 -18.32
C GLU A 402 12.42 -12.63 -17.73
N ALA A 403 12.20 -12.59 -16.41
CA ALA A 403 11.21 -13.44 -15.75
C ALA A 403 9.76 -13.12 -16.18
N ARG A 404 8.95 -14.17 -16.33
CA ARG A 404 7.49 -14.07 -16.51
C ARG A 404 6.84 -13.37 -15.31
N GLY A 405 5.68 -12.76 -15.53
CA GLY A 405 4.89 -12.11 -14.48
C GLY A 405 4.18 -13.13 -13.58
N SER A 406 4.01 -12.82 -12.28
CA SER A 406 3.29 -13.67 -11.30
C SER A 406 1.78 -13.72 -11.52
N GLY A 407 1.26 -12.90 -12.43
CA GLY A 407 -0.11 -12.98 -12.97
C GLY A 407 -0.15 -13.66 -14.34
N HIS A 408 0.73 -14.66 -14.53
CA HIS A 408 0.85 -15.54 -15.71
C HIS A 408 1.23 -14.90 -17.06
N THR A 409 1.46 -13.59 -17.14
CA THR A 409 1.86 -12.90 -18.39
C THR A 409 3.34 -13.08 -18.77
N SER A 410 3.72 -12.62 -19.97
CA SER A 410 5.12 -12.53 -20.45
C SER A 410 5.96 -11.46 -19.73
N GLY A 411 5.53 -10.96 -18.57
CA GLY A 411 6.30 -10.05 -17.71
C GLY A 411 6.56 -8.70 -18.39
N VAL A 412 7.83 -8.37 -18.58
CA VAL A 412 8.25 -7.08 -19.16
C VAL A 412 7.78 -6.92 -20.61
N SER A 413 7.72 -8.01 -21.39
CA SER A 413 7.19 -7.99 -22.77
C SER A 413 5.73 -7.55 -22.79
N TYR A 414 4.90 -8.11 -21.91
CA TYR A 414 3.51 -7.70 -21.73
C TYR A 414 3.43 -6.22 -21.36
N LEU A 415 4.16 -5.76 -20.33
CA LEU A 415 4.08 -4.34 -19.93
C LEU A 415 4.49 -3.37 -21.04
N ARG A 416 5.41 -3.75 -21.93
CA ARG A 416 5.80 -2.96 -23.11
C ARG A 416 4.69 -2.88 -24.15
N SER A 417 3.91 -3.93 -24.39
CA SER A 417 2.83 -3.91 -25.40
C SER A 417 1.66 -2.96 -25.03
N TRP A 418 1.52 -2.57 -23.76
CA TRP A 418 0.49 -1.62 -23.30
C TRP A 418 1.04 -0.20 -23.07
N LEU A 419 2.28 0.11 -23.50
CA LEU A 419 2.89 1.45 -23.32
C LEU A 419 2.18 2.55 -24.12
N ASP A 420 1.69 2.25 -25.32
CA ASP A 420 1.05 3.24 -26.19
C ASP A 420 -0.47 3.35 -26.00
N HIS A 421 -1.08 2.41 -25.26
CA HIS A 421 -2.52 2.37 -25.01
C HIS A 421 -2.98 3.53 -24.12
N ARG A 422 -4.02 4.25 -24.53
CA ARG A 422 -4.38 5.57 -23.97
C ARG A 422 -5.46 5.45 -22.90
N LEU A 423 -5.60 6.43 -22.01
CA LEU A 423 -6.76 6.50 -21.10
C LEU A 423 -8.02 6.97 -21.84
N PHE A 424 -7.84 7.90 -22.78
CA PHE A 424 -8.92 8.58 -23.49
C PHE A 424 -8.90 8.19 -24.97
N TRP A 425 -9.20 6.92 -25.24
CA TRP A 425 -9.13 6.28 -26.56
C TRP A 425 -9.78 7.04 -27.70
N ALA A 426 -10.91 7.71 -27.43
CA ALA A 426 -11.68 8.46 -28.43
C ALA A 426 -11.30 9.95 -28.54
N LEU A 427 -10.35 10.46 -27.73
CA LEU A 427 -9.76 11.78 -27.98
C LEU A 427 -8.80 11.68 -29.17
N PRO A 428 -8.76 12.66 -30.09
CA PRO A 428 -7.66 12.78 -31.05
C PRO A 428 -6.31 12.81 -30.32
N GLU A 429 -5.25 12.34 -30.95
CA GLU A 429 -3.91 12.66 -30.45
C GLU A 429 -3.71 14.18 -30.54
N VAL A 430 -3.66 14.84 -29.39
CA VAL A 430 -3.15 16.20 -29.32
C VAL A 430 -1.66 16.10 -29.59
N ALA A 431 -1.27 16.40 -30.84
CA ALA A 431 0.13 16.53 -31.21
C ALA A 431 0.81 17.40 -30.15
N ALA A 432 1.91 16.90 -29.58
CA ALA A 432 2.62 17.61 -28.53
C ALA A 432 3.02 18.98 -29.09
N ALA A 433 2.42 20.05 -28.57
CA ALA A 433 2.91 21.39 -28.84
C ALA A 433 4.30 21.49 -28.21
N ASP A 434 5.33 21.55 -29.05
CA ASP A 434 6.72 21.74 -28.63
C ASP A 434 6.79 22.90 -27.64
N ARG A 435 7.34 22.65 -26.45
CA ARG A 435 7.63 23.62 -25.39
C ARG A 435 9.05 23.46 -24.89
#